data_AF-A0A2M7K5U6-F1
#
_entry.id   AF-A0A2M7K5U6-F1
#
_cell.length_a   1.000
_cell.length_b   1.000
_cell.length_c   1.000
_cell.angle_alpha   90.00
_cell.angle_beta   90.00
_cell.angle_gamma   90.00
#
_symmetry.space_group_name_H-M   'P 1'
#
loop_
_entity.id
_entity.type
_entity.pdbx_description
1 polymer ?
#
loop_
_entity_poly.entity_id
_entity_poly.type
_entity_poly.pdbx_seq_one_letter_code
_entity_poly.pdbx_strand_id
1 'polypeptide(L)'
;MEEKNNYTTKETAKYLGISTATIYRMEKQGLISSTKTPGGQRRFSRKTIEKYLRESQNFEAPQNPSRYKKTDFIIKEAEATYVAKPIAIQTDELFFHTDSIWICNADILKTNNIKDDSIDLIVTSPPYNVDIKYNSHDDTMSYDDYLSFTKEWLTRCYEFIKDDGRFCLNIPLDKNKGGQQSMCADITTIAKQVGFKYHSTIIWNEQNISRRTAWGSWLSAAAPYVIAPVEVIVVLYKKEWKKTSGSRRSDITKKEFMEWTNGVWNFMGESKKRVGHPAPFPVELPRRCIKLFSFVGDTILDPFLGSGSTLLACLQTGREGIGVDIDKKYCELAKRRLLTEGQINQLKFDVTVGSR
;
A
#
# COMPACT_ATOMS: atom_id res chain seq x y z
N MET A 1 32.72 -20.73 5.90
CA MET A 1 31.99 -21.53 4.88
C MET A 1 33.04 -21.99 3.89
N GLU A 2 33.28 -23.30 3.75
CA GLU A 2 34.30 -23.85 2.84
C GLU A 2 34.17 -23.28 1.43
N GLU A 3 35.29 -22.94 0.79
CA GLU A 3 35.31 -22.29 -0.52
C GLU A 3 34.87 -23.24 -1.64
N LYS A 4 33.56 -23.20 -1.96
CA LYS A 4 32.99 -23.91 -3.10
C LYS A 4 33.22 -23.12 -4.40
N ASN A 5 33.75 -23.79 -5.41
CA ASN A 5 33.94 -23.21 -6.76
C ASN A 5 32.63 -23.12 -7.58
N ASN A 6 31.63 -23.94 -7.25
CA ASN A 6 30.35 -24.00 -7.94
C ASN A 6 29.18 -23.96 -6.95
N TYR A 7 28.22 -23.08 -7.22
CA TYR A 7 27.04 -22.85 -6.38
C TYR A 7 25.77 -23.37 -7.06
N THR A 8 24.88 -23.98 -6.30
CA THR A 8 23.50 -24.26 -6.74
C THR A 8 22.70 -22.96 -6.90
N THR A 9 21.57 -22.97 -7.62
CA THR A 9 20.69 -21.80 -7.75
C THR A 9 20.34 -21.17 -6.40
N LYS A 10 20.10 -21.98 -5.36
CA LYS A 10 19.75 -21.50 -4.01
C LYS A 10 20.95 -20.88 -3.30
N GLU A 11 22.14 -21.47 -3.45
CA GLU A 11 23.37 -20.91 -2.89
C GLU A 11 23.78 -19.63 -3.62
N THR A 12 23.65 -19.55 -4.95
CA THR A 12 23.89 -18.33 -5.74
C THR A 12 22.93 -17.21 -5.36
N ALA A 13 21.65 -17.53 -5.20
CA ALA A 13 20.63 -16.60 -4.71
C ALA A 13 21.00 -16.04 -3.32
N LYS A 14 21.43 -16.92 -2.41
CA LYS A 14 21.93 -16.53 -1.09
C LYS A 14 23.20 -15.68 -1.15
N TYR A 15 24.14 -16.03 -2.04
CA TYR A 15 25.41 -15.32 -2.22
C TYR A 15 25.22 -13.90 -2.76
N LEU A 16 24.27 -13.73 -3.69
CA LEU A 16 23.94 -12.45 -4.30
C LEU A 16 22.86 -11.67 -3.53
N GLY A 17 22.31 -12.21 -2.44
CA GLY A 17 21.25 -11.57 -1.66
C GLY A 17 19.92 -11.41 -2.40
N ILE A 18 19.62 -12.27 -3.39
CA ILE A 18 18.43 -12.18 -4.26
C ILE A 18 17.62 -13.48 -4.27
N SER A 19 16.42 -13.45 -4.87
CA SER A 19 15.58 -14.65 -4.99
C SER A 19 16.05 -15.61 -6.09
N THR A 20 15.77 -16.91 -5.95
CA THR A 20 16.04 -17.92 -6.99
C THR A 20 15.31 -17.62 -8.30
N ALA A 21 14.12 -17.01 -8.25
CA ALA A 21 13.40 -16.51 -9.42
C ALA A 21 14.19 -15.44 -10.20
N THR A 22 14.95 -14.61 -9.49
CA THR A 22 15.80 -13.58 -10.10
C THR A 22 17.01 -14.20 -10.78
N ILE A 23 17.62 -15.23 -10.19
CA ILE A 23 18.68 -16.02 -10.85
C ILE A 23 18.21 -16.59 -12.19
N TYR A 24 16.98 -17.12 -12.28
CA TYR A 24 16.44 -17.61 -13.56
C TYR A 24 16.22 -16.50 -14.60
N ARG A 25 15.77 -15.32 -14.17
CA ARG A 25 15.58 -14.16 -15.07
C ARG A 25 16.92 -13.64 -15.58
N MET A 26 17.91 -13.53 -14.70
CA MET A 26 19.27 -13.10 -15.04
C MET A 26 19.93 -14.08 -16.02
N GLU A 27 19.75 -15.38 -15.81
CA GLU A 27 20.23 -16.40 -16.75
C GLU A 27 19.54 -16.29 -18.12
N LYS A 28 18.21 -16.12 -18.14
CA LYS A 28 17.44 -15.92 -19.38
C LYS A 28 17.88 -14.67 -20.16
N GLN A 29 18.32 -13.63 -19.45
CA GLN A 29 18.82 -12.38 -20.03
C GLN A 29 20.32 -12.43 -20.37
N GLY A 30 21.00 -13.55 -20.11
CA GLY A 30 22.43 -13.73 -20.40
C GLY A 30 23.38 -13.02 -19.44
N LEU A 31 22.87 -12.46 -18.33
CA LEU A 31 23.66 -11.71 -17.34
C LEU A 31 24.54 -12.63 -16.48
N ILE A 32 24.09 -13.86 -16.26
CA ILE A 32 24.85 -14.93 -15.63
C ILE A 32 24.63 -16.22 -16.42
N SER A 33 25.63 -17.09 -16.47
CA SER A 33 25.55 -18.39 -17.12
C SER A 33 25.67 -19.52 -16.11
N SER A 34 24.91 -20.61 -16.33
CA SER A 34 25.04 -21.84 -15.56
C SER A 34 25.53 -23.00 -16.43
N THR A 35 26.19 -23.97 -15.79
CA THR A 35 26.40 -25.30 -16.33
C THR A 35 25.33 -26.24 -15.75
N LYS A 36 24.93 -27.26 -16.51
CA LYS A 36 24.00 -28.29 -16.04
C LYS A 36 24.77 -29.54 -15.65
N THR A 37 24.46 -30.13 -14.50
CA THR A 37 24.92 -31.47 -14.15
C THR A 37 24.27 -32.52 -15.05
N PRO A 38 24.76 -33.77 -15.08
CA PRO A 38 24.09 -34.87 -15.80
C PRO A 38 22.62 -35.04 -15.40
N GLY A 39 22.27 -34.74 -14.14
CA GLY A 39 20.88 -34.71 -13.64
C GLY A 39 20.09 -33.43 -13.95
N GLY A 40 20.56 -32.59 -14.87
CA GLY A 40 19.87 -31.38 -15.32
C GLY A 40 19.87 -30.19 -14.35
N GLN A 41 20.56 -30.30 -13.20
CA GLN A 41 20.59 -29.23 -12.20
C GLN A 41 21.59 -28.14 -12.57
N ARG A 42 21.22 -26.87 -12.36
CA ARG A 42 22.09 -25.72 -12.65
C ARG A 42 23.19 -25.55 -11.60
N ARG A 43 24.38 -25.16 -12.06
CA ARG A 43 25.54 -24.78 -11.25
C ARG A 43 26.13 -23.49 -11.79
N PHE A 44 26.36 -22.53 -10.92
CA PHE A 44 26.93 -21.22 -11.25
C PHE A 44 28.35 -21.17 -10.70
N SER A 45 29.32 -20.91 -11.57
CA SER A 45 30.70 -20.77 -11.13
C SER A 45 30.90 -19.47 -10.36
N ARG A 46 31.78 -19.49 -9.35
CA ARG A 46 32.17 -18.26 -8.64
C ARG A 46 32.64 -17.17 -9.60
N LYS A 47 33.42 -17.54 -10.61
CA LYS A 47 33.91 -16.64 -11.66
C LYS A 47 32.79 -15.94 -12.42
N THR A 48 31.69 -16.63 -12.73
CA THR A 48 30.52 -16.03 -13.40
C THR A 48 29.79 -15.04 -12.49
N ILE A 49 29.62 -15.41 -11.22
CA ILE A 49 28.95 -14.58 -10.21
C ILE A 49 29.77 -13.31 -9.94
N GLU A 50 31.08 -13.45 -9.76
CA GLU A 50 32.00 -12.32 -9.55
C GLU A 50 32.18 -11.47 -10.81
N LYS A 51 32.17 -12.08 -12.00
CA LYS A 51 32.16 -11.35 -13.28
C LYS A 51 30.91 -10.46 -13.36
N TYR A 52 29.73 -11.01 -13.07
CA TYR A 52 28.51 -10.23 -13.00
C TYR A 52 28.61 -9.12 -11.95
N LEU A 53 29.13 -9.39 -10.75
CA LEU A 53 29.30 -8.36 -9.72
C LEU A 53 30.24 -7.24 -10.19
N ARG A 54 31.37 -7.57 -10.83
CA ARG A 54 32.30 -6.58 -11.40
C ARG A 54 31.71 -5.79 -12.56
N GLU A 55 30.97 -6.45 -13.46
CA GLU A 55 30.32 -5.80 -14.61
C GLU A 55 29.12 -4.97 -14.18
N SER A 56 28.39 -5.39 -13.14
CA SER A 56 27.28 -4.64 -12.54
C SER A 56 27.73 -3.40 -11.78
N GLN A 57 29.00 -3.37 -11.31
CA GLN A 57 29.64 -2.16 -10.78
C GLN A 57 30.05 -1.16 -11.87
N ASN A 58 30.13 -1.58 -13.13
CA ASN A 58 30.54 -0.77 -14.28
C ASN A 58 29.42 -0.60 -15.34
N PHE A 59 28.15 -0.77 -14.96
CA PHE A 59 27.05 -0.74 -15.92
C PHE A 59 26.71 0.71 -16.31
N GLU A 60 27.30 1.19 -17.41
CA GLU A 60 26.78 2.35 -18.16
C GLU A 60 25.43 1.95 -18.80
N ALA A 61 24.37 2.69 -18.48
CA ALA A 61 23.08 2.52 -19.15
C ALA A 61 23.23 2.79 -20.66
N PRO A 62 22.63 1.98 -21.56
CA PRO A 62 22.71 2.23 -23.00
C PRO A 62 22.13 3.60 -23.34
N GLN A 63 23.01 4.45 -23.85
CA GLN A 63 22.74 5.79 -24.37
C GLN A 63 21.79 5.70 -25.57
N ASN A 64 20.65 6.39 -25.51
CA ASN A 64 19.92 6.76 -26.73
C ASN A 64 20.69 7.91 -27.40
N PRO A 65 21.08 7.82 -28.69
CA PRO A 65 21.99 8.78 -29.29
C PRO A 65 21.23 10.06 -29.65
N SER A 66 21.33 11.09 -28.83
CA SER A 66 21.59 12.47 -29.26
C SER A 66 21.40 13.47 -28.11
N ARG A 67 22.32 14.43 -28.04
CA ARG A 67 22.20 15.78 -27.45
C ARG A 67 22.89 16.18 -26.14
N TYR A 68 23.79 15.41 -25.52
CA TYR A 68 24.62 16.00 -24.45
C TYR A 68 26.10 15.59 -24.53
N LYS A 69 27.01 16.59 -24.46
CA LYS A 69 28.47 16.43 -24.55
C LYS A 69 29.06 15.87 -23.25
N LYS A 70 30.18 15.17 -23.42
CA LYS A 70 30.78 14.11 -22.59
C LYS A 70 31.56 14.56 -21.34
N THR A 71 31.17 15.60 -20.63
CA THR A 71 31.94 16.10 -19.48
C THR A 71 31.00 16.71 -18.45
N ASP A 72 31.05 16.17 -17.23
CA ASP A 72 30.55 16.71 -15.95
C ASP A 72 29.69 15.72 -15.15
N PHE A 73 30.31 14.64 -14.66
CA PHE A 73 29.77 13.86 -13.54
C PHE A 73 30.87 13.67 -12.49
N ILE A 74 30.65 14.13 -11.26
CA ILE A 74 31.48 13.83 -10.09
C ILE A 74 30.57 13.16 -9.07
N ILE A 75 30.91 11.92 -8.69
CA ILE A 75 30.26 11.19 -7.60
C ILE A 75 30.82 11.74 -6.29
N LYS A 76 29.96 12.22 -5.39
CA LYS A 76 30.30 12.43 -3.97
C LYS A 76 29.33 11.65 -3.11
N GLU A 77 29.88 10.86 -2.18
CA GLU A 77 29.12 10.25 -1.10
C GLU A 77 28.50 11.37 -0.24
N ALA A 78 27.20 11.30 -0.01
CA ALA A 78 26.50 12.13 0.97
C ALA A 78 25.84 11.21 1.98
N GLU A 79 26.19 11.37 3.25
CA GLU A 79 25.52 10.69 4.36
C GLU A 79 24.12 11.28 4.54
N ALA A 80 23.09 10.48 4.22
CA ALA A 80 21.71 10.81 4.60
C ALA A 80 21.49 10.34 6.05
N THR A 81 21.75 11.21 7.02
CA THR A 81 21.32 10.99 8.41
C THR A 81 19.83 11.31 8.51
N TYR A 82 19.00 10.27 8.49
CA TYR A 82 17.60 10.39 8.90
C TYR A 82 17.54 10.40 10.43
N VAL A 83 17.13 11.51 11.00
CA VAL A 83 16.79 11.58 12.43
C VAL A 83 15.39 11.00 12.57
N ALA A 84 15.28 9.73 12.95
CA ALA A 84 14.02 9.15 13.39
C ALA A 84 13.45 10.04 14.51
N LYS A 85 12.27 10.62 14.28
CA LYS A 85 11.53 11.24 15.39
C LYS A 85 11.03 10.08 16.25
N PRO A 86 11.33 10.05 17.56
CA PRO A 86 10.76 9.05 18.44
C PRO A 86 9.25 9.29 18.51
N ILE A 87 8.48 8.46 17.80
CA ILE A 87 7.05 8.31 18.08
C ILE A 87 6.98 7.50 19.37
N ALA A 88 6.55 8.14 20.45
CA ALA A 88 6.38 7.49 21.75
C ALA A 88 5.17 6.55 21.68
N ILE A 89 5.39 5.32 21.26
CA ILE A 89 4.39 4.25 21.28
C ILE A 89 4.55 3.49 22.59
N GLN A 90 3.47 3.33 23.35
CA GLN A 90 3.43 2.50 24.55
C GLN A 90 3.52 1.01 24.17
N THR A 91 4.30 0.25 24.94
CA THR A 91 4.92 -1.01 24.52
C THR A 91 3.99 -2.21 24.38
N ASP A 92 2.77 -2.17 24.94
CA ASP A 92 1.95 -3.38 25.09
C ASP A 92 1.06 -3.69 23.89
N GLU A 93 0.70 -2.69 23.07
CA GLU A 93 -0.07 -2.91 21.83
C GLU A 93 0.80 -2.89 20.57
N LEU A 94 2.07 -2.47 20.67
CA LEU A 94 3.00 -2.46 19.55
C LEU A 94 3.35 -3.90 19.14
N PHE A 95 2.87 -4.30 17.96
CA PHE A 95 2.99 -5.66 17.48
C PHE A 95 4.24 -5.89 16.61
N PHE A 96 4.55 -4.92 15.74
CA PHE A 96 5.71 -4.97 14.86
C PHE A 96 6.09 -3.56 14.42
N HIS A 97 7.38 -3.29 14.23
CA HIS A 97 7.82 -2.04 13.62
C HIS A 97 9.11 -2.19 12.83
N THR A 98 9.36 -1.21 11.97
CA THR A 98 10.63 -0.89 11.32
C THR A 98 10.99 0.56 11.65
N ASP A 99 11.94 1.15 10.91
CA ASP A 99 12.28 2.57 11.05
C ASP A 99 11.16 3.52 10.59
N SER A 100 10.23 3.03 9.75
CA SER A 100 9.19 3.87 9.12
C SER A 100 7.78 3.26 9.13
N ILE A 101 7.62 2.06 9.67
CA ILE A 101 6.34 1.34 9.68
C ILE A 101 6.06 0.84 11.09
N TRP A 102 4.83 1.00 11.55
CA TRP A 102 4.35 0.50 12.84
C TRP A 102 3.04 -0.25 12.65
N ILE A 103 2.94 -1.43 13.26
CA ILE A 103 1.72 -2.23 13.37
C ILE A 103 1.36 -2.32 14.84
N CYS A 104 0.17 -1.88 15.20
CA CYS A 104 -0.40 -2.03 16.53
C CYS A 104 -1.50 -3.09 16.50
N ASN A 105 -1.43 -4.09 17.37
CA ASN A 105 -2.53 -5.02 17.58
C ASN A 105 -3.45 -4.46 18.67
N ALA A 106 -4.41 -3.65 18.27
CA ALA A 106 -5.25 -2.87 19.17
C ALA A 106 -6.65 -2.64 18.59
N ASP A 107 -7.57 -2.22 19.46
CA ASP A 107 -8.86 -1.66 19.07
C ASP A 107 -8.69 -0.16 18.81
N ILE A 108 -8.99 0.29 17.58
CA ILE A 108 -8.86 1.70 17.18
C ILE A 108 -9.68 2.65 18.08
N LEU A 109 -10.78 2.15 18.65
CA LEU A 109 -11.62 2.94 19.55
C LEU A 109 -10.96 3.21 20.91
N LYS A 110 -9.99 2.38 21.30
CA LYS A 110 -9.41 2.37 22.65
C LYS A 110 -7.90 2.64 22.67
N THR A 111 -7.23 2.51 21.54
CA THR A 111 -5.78 2.69 21.46
C THR A 111 -5.37 4.11 21.85
N ASN A 112 -4.31 4.20 22.64
CA ASN A 112 -3.63 5.45 23.02
C ASN A 112 -2.26 5.60 22.32
N ASN A 113 -1.95 4.71 21.37
CA ASN A 113 -0.67 4.68 20.67
C ASN A 113 -0.56 5.65 19.50
N ILE A 114 -1.67 6.32 19.17
CA ILE A 114 -1.70 7.35 18.14
C ILE A 114 -1.92 8.69 18.84
N LYS A 115 -0.98 9.60 18.64
CA LYS A 115 -1.08 10.96 19.18
C LYS A 115 -2.10 11.77 18.38
N ASP A 116 -2.86 12.61 19.06
CA ASP A 116 -3.72 13.60 18.42
C ASP A 116 -2.92 14.56 17.53
N ASP A 117 -3.55 15.05 16.46
CA ASP A 117 -2.97 15.98 15.49
C ASP A 117 -1.58 15.54 14.95
N SER A 118 -1.40 14.23 14.75
CA SER A 118 -0.12 13.65 14.29
C SER A 118 -0.17 13.04 12.90
N ILE A 119 -1.36 12.71 12.39
CA ILE A 119 -1.54 12.00 11.12
C ILE A 119 -1.76 12.98 9.95
N ASP A 120 -1.01 12.81 8.87
CA ASP A 120 -1.10 13.63 7.66
C ASP A 120 -2.19 13.14 6.70
N LEU A 121 -2.33 11.83 6.56
CA LEU A 121 -3.31 11.21 5.68
C LEU A 121 -3.80 9.89 6.28
N ILE A 122 -5.11 9.68 6.24
CA ILE A 122 -5.73 8.39 6.54
C ILE A 122 -6.11 7.73 5.21
N VAL A 123 -5.74 6.46 5.02
CA VAL A 123 -6.20 5.64 3.89
C VAL A 123 -6.67 4.31 4.42
N THR A 124 -7.96 4.01 4.26
CA THR A 124 -8.51 2.77 4.81
C THR A 124 -9.76 2.30 4.07
N SER A 125 -10.16 1.08 4.43
CA SER A 125 -11.33 0.36 3.96
C SER A 125 -11.92 -0.37 5.17
N PRO A 126 -12.90 0.22 5.88
CA PRO A 126 -13.41 -0.33 7.13
C PRO A 126 -14.16 -1.66 6.90
N PRO A 127 -14.42 -2.45 7.96
CA PRO A 127 -15.35 -3.58 7.85
C PRO A 127 -16.74 -3.05 7.45
N TYR A 128 -17.42 -3.73 6.52
CA TYR A 128 -18.68 -3.24 5.93
C TYR A 128 -19.95 -3.87 6.51
N ASN A 129 -19.85 -4.68 7.56
CA ASN A 129 -20.98 -5.43 8.13
C ASN A 129 -21.81 -6.16 7.04
N VAL A 130 -21.14 -6.86 6.11
CA VAL A 130 -21.75 -7.55 4.95
C VAL A 130 -21.65 -9.10 5.06
N ASP A 131 -21.68 -9.65 6.27
CA ASP A 131 -21.43 -11.07 6.60
C ASP A 131 -20.15 -11.63 5.96
N ILE A 132 -19.09 -10.82 5.99
CA ILE A 132 -17.75 -11.35 5.78
C ILE A 132 -17.29 -11.86 7.14
N LYS A 133 -17.16 -13.19 7.26
CA LYS A 133 -16.54 -13.83 8.44
C LYS A 133 -15.08 -13.39 8.59
N TYR A 134 -14.85 -12.27 9.24
CA TYR A 134 -13.58 -11.96 9.89
C TYR A 134 -13.46 -12.86 11.13
N ASN A 135 -12.25 -13.24 11.58
CA ASN A 135 -12.14 -14.19 12.71
C ASN A 135 -12.69 -13.64 14.04
N SER A 136 -13.05 -12.34 14.10
CA SER A 136 -13.38 -11.61 15.33
C SER A 136 -14.64 -10.72 15.23
N HIS A 137 -15.51 -10.88 14.23
CA HIS A 137 -16.77 -10.12 14.15
C HIS A 137 -18.00 -11.01 14.27
N ASP A 138 -18.95 -10.58 15.10
CA ASP A 138 -20.28 -11.15 15.25
C ASP A 138 -21.17 -10.68 14.09
N ASP A 139 -21.63 -11.60 13.25
CA ASP A 139 -22.43 -11.39 12.02
C ASP A 139 -23.89 -10.96 12.32
N THR A 140 -24.18 -10.38 13.50
CA THR A 140 -25.54 -10.04 13.95
C THR A 140 -25.80 -8.54 14.14
N MET A 141 -24.80 -7.69 13.86
CA MET A 141 -24.91 -6.24 14.06
C MET A 141 -25.97 -5.61 13.14
N SER A 142 -26.90 -4.85 13.71
CA SER A 142 -27.90 -4.12 12.93
C SER A 142 -27.25 -3.03 12.06
N TYR A 143 -27.96 -2.50 11.07
CA TYR A 143 -27.43 -1.40 10.27
C TYR A 143 -27.20 -0.14 11.11
N ASP A 144 -28.10 0.14 12.06
CA ASP A 144 -27.99 1.30 12.95
C ASP A 144 -26.80 1.18 13.92
N ASP A 145 -26.53 -0.02 14.42
CA ASP A 145 -25.34 -0.30 15.23
C ASP A 145 -24.06 -0.10 14.40
N TYR A 146 -24.08 -0.52 13.13
CA TYR A 146 -22.96 -0.28 12.21
C TYR A 146 -22.72 1.21 11.96
N LEU A 147 -23.77 2.00 11.78
CA LEU A 147 -23.66 3.46 11.63
C LEU A 147 -23.14 4.12 12.91
N SER A 148 -23.56 3.63 14.08
CA SER A 148 -23.08 4.09 15.39
C SER A 148 -21.59 3.80 15.58
N PHE A 149 -21.18 2.55 15.34
CA PHE A 149 -19.77 2.16 15.30
C PHE A 149 -18.98 3.02 14.31
N THR A 150 -19.57 3.30 13.14
CA THR A 150 -18.94 4.13 12.10
C THR A 150 -18.66 5.55 12.59
N LYS A 151 -19.61 6.15 13.30
CA LYS A 151 -19.43 7.46 13.92
C LYS A 151 -18.32 7.46 14.96
N GLU A 152 -18.22 6.42 15.80
CA GLU A 152 -17.21 6.32 16.85
C GLU A 152 -15.79 6.29 16.27
N TRP A 153 -15.50 5.38 15.33
CA TRP A 153 -14.14 5.27 14.78
C TRP A 153 -13.79 6.47 13.89
N LEU A 154 -14.77 7.07 13.20
CA LEU A 154 -14.56 8.33 12.46
C LEU A 154 -14.19 9.47 13.42
N THR A 155 -14.79 9.51 14.60
CA THR A 155 -14.47 10.52 15.64
C THR A 155 -13.01 10.38 16.09
N ARG A 156 -12.55 9.15 16.38
CA ARG A 156 -11.14 8.89 16.70
C ARG A 156 -10.20 9.31 15.57
N CYS A 157 -10.55 8.99 14.32
CA CYS A 157 -9.78 9.42 13.15
C CYS A 157 -9.69 10.95 13.03
N TYR A 158 -10.76 11.68 13.39
CA TYR A 158 -10.78 13.14 13.39
C TYR A 158 -9.88 13.74 14.47
N GLU A 159 -9.72 13.08 15.61
CA GLU A 159 -8.80 13.50 16.68
C GLU A 159 -7.33 13.32 16.27
N PHE A 160 -6.99 12.18 15.66
CA PHE A 160 -5.62 11.85 15.25
C PHE A 160 -5.08 12.71 14.10
N ILE A 161 -5.95 13.15 13.21
CA ILE A 161 -5.55 13.82 11.96
C ILE A 161 -5.19 15.29 12.20
N LYS A 162 -4.16 15.80 11.51
CA LYS A 162 -3.76 17.22 11.54
C LYS A 162 -4.85 18.12 10.94
N ASP A 163 -4.77 19.40 11.25
CA ASP A 163 -5.68 20.44 10.71
C ASP A 163 -5.69 20.51 9.17
N ASP A 164 -4.54 20.29 8.54
CA ASP A 164 -4.38 20.23 7.09
C ASP A 164 -4.31 18.79 6.54
N GLY A 165 -4.69 17.81 7.38
CA GLY A 165 -4.70 16.40 7.04
C GLY A 165 -5.93 15.98 6.25
N ARG A 166 -5.78 14.89 5.50
CA ARG A 166 -6.77 14.38 4.55
C ARG A 166 -7.15 12.93 4.85
N PHE A 167 -8.29 12.49 4.35
CA PHE A 167 -8.75 11.13 4.55
C PHE A 167 -9.34 10.59 3.24
N CYS A 168 -8.74 9.52 2.72
CA CYS A 168 -9.27 8.69 1.64
C CYS A 168 -9.97 7.46 2.21
N LEU A 169 -11.30 7.48 2.21
CA LEU A 169 -12.14 6.43 2.76
C LEU A 169 -12.73 5.57 1.63
N ASN A 170 -12.19 4.37 1.45
CA ASN A 170 -12.69 3.40 0.49
C ASN A 170 -13.89 2.64 1.07
N ILE A 171 -15.05 2.73 0.43
CA ILE A 171 -16.31 2.12 0.86
C ILE A 171 -17.14 1.64 -0.35
N PRO A 172 -18.08 0.70 -0.18
CA PRO A 172 -19.02 0.32 -1.22
C PRO A 172 -19.92 1.51 -1.59
N LEU A 173 -20.33 1.56 -2.86
CA LEU A 173 -21.36 2.52 -3.28
C LEU A 173 -22.69 2.23 -2.55
N ASP A 174 -23.17 1.00 -2.69
CA ASP A 174 -24.44 0.52 -2.14
C ASP A 174 -24.28 -0.87 -1.51
N LYS A 175 -25.16 -1.17 -0.54
CA LYS A 175 -25.35 -2.51 0.04
C LYS A 175 -26.76 -2.99 -0.30
N ASN A 176 -26.87 -4.24 -0.77
CA ASN A 176 -28.16 -4.85 -1.14
C ASN A 176 -28.65 -5.91 -0.16
N LYS A 177 -27.76 -6.44 0.71
CA LYS A 177 -28.09 -7.54 1.62
C LYS A 177 -28.82 -7.00 2.84
N GLY A 178 -30.04 -7.49 3.09
CA GLY A 178 -30.91 -6.98 4.17
C GLY A 178 -31.71 -5.72 3.79
N GLY A 179 -31.71 -5.33 2.51
CA GLY A 179 -32.31 -4.11 2.00
C GLY A 179 -31.31 -3.32 1.16
N GLN A 180 -31.82 -2.46 0.27
CA GLN A 180 -30.99 -1.50 -0.45
C GLN A 180 -30.65 -0.32 0.46
N GLN A 181 -29.36 -0.07 0.67
CA GLN A 181 -28.86 1.04 1.47
C GLN A 181 -27.74 1.77 0.73
N SER A 182 -27.79 3.10 0.74
CA SER A 182 -26.76 3.93 0.11
C SER A 182 -25.59 4.15 1.06
N MET A 183 -24.78 3.10 1.20
CA MET A 183 -23.69 3.04 2.16
C MET A 183 -22.71 4.21 2.02
N CYS A 184 -22.39 4.61 0.79
CA CYS A 184 -21.56 5.79 0.55
C CYS A 184 -22.18 7.07 1.12
N ALA A 185 -23.48 7.29 0.90
CA ALA A 185 -24.16 8.51 1.32
C ALA A 185 -24.23 8.60 2.85
N ASP A 186 -24.56 7.50 3.52
CA ASP A 186 -24.70 7.46 4.97
C ASP A 186 -23.36 7.68 5.67
N ILE A 187 -22.30 6.98 5.25
CA ILE A 187 -20.97 7.14 5.82
C ILE A 187 -20.41 8.56 5.56
N THR A 188 -20.63 9.12 4.36
CA THR A 188 -20.24 10.50 4.06
C THR A 188 -20.96 11.51 4.95
N THR A 189 -22.25 11.26 5.21
CA THR A 189 -23.05 12.11 6.11
C THR A 189 -22.53 12.05 7.53
N ILE A 190 -22.23 10.86 8.04
CA ILE A 190 -21.64 10.68 9.38
C ILE A 190 -20.28 11.37 9.47
N ALA A 191 -19.40 11.21 8.48
CA ALA A 191 -18.10 11.87 8.48
C ALA A 191 -18.23 13.40 8.57
N LYS A 192 -19.20 13.98 7.86
CA LYS A 192 -19.51 15.42 7.96
C LYS A 192 -20.06 15.82 9.34
N GLN A 193 -20.89 14.97 9.96
CA GLN A 193 -21.39 15.21 11.31
C GLN A 193 -20.28 15.17 12.37
N VAL A 194 -19.29 14.29 12.20
CA VAL A 194 -18.09 14.22 13.05
C VAL A 194 -17.23 15.49 12.93
N GLY A 195 -17.24 16.13 11.75
CA GLY A 195 -16.56 17.41 11.52
C GLY A 195 -15.68 17.42 10.27
N PHE A 196 -15.50 16.29 9.58
CA PHE A 196 -14.77 16.27 8.31
C PHE A 196 -15.49 17.11 7.25
N LYS A 197 -14.69 17.79 6.42
CA LYS A 197 -15.17 18.48 5.23
C LYS A 197 -15.01 17.57 4.02
N TYR A 198 -16.03 17.55 3.17
CA TYR A 198 -16.01 16.82 1.91
C TYR A 198 -15.22 17.59 0.85
N HIS A 199 -14.38 16.88 0.09
CA HIS A 199 -13.68 17.45 -1.07
C HIS A 199 -14.20 16.89 -2.39
N SER A 200 -14.14 15.56 -2.58
CA SER A 200 -14.52 14.90 -3.82
C SER A 200 -14.75 13.40 -3.59
N THR A 201 -15.24 12.71 -4.62
CA THR A 201 -15.40 11.26 -4.65
C THR A 201 -14.65 10.71 -5.85
N ILE A 202 -13.83 9.69 -5.63
CA ILE A 202 -13.15 8.93 -6.68
C ILE A 202 -13.91 7.61 -6.86
N ILE A 203 -14.21 7.25 -8.10
CA ILE A 203 -14.85 5.99 -8.46
C ILE A 203 -13.76 4.98 -8.80
N TRP A 204 -13.68 3.89 -8.06
CA TRP A 204 -12.79 2.79 -8.38
C TRP A 204 -13.59 1.66 -9.06
N ASN A 205 -13.35 1.46 -10.35
CA ASN A 205 -13.89 0.36 -11.12
C ASN A 205 -12.96 -0.84 -11.06
N GLU A 206 -13.39 -1.87 -10.32
CA GLU A 206 -12.66 -3.13 -10.13
C GLU A 206 -12.62 -4.02 -11.38
N GLN A 207 -13.33 -3.62 -12.46
CA GLN A 207 -13.42 -4.32 -13.75
C GLN A 207 -13.96 -5.77 -13.66
N ASN A 208 -14.51 -6.16 -12.51
CA ASN A 208 -14.98 -7.52 -12.25
C ASN A 208 -16.46 -7.68 -12.64
N ILE A 209 -16.74 -7.72 -13.94
CA ILE A 209 -18.09 -7.80 -14.51
C ILE A 209 -18.64 -9.24 -14.51
N SER A 210 -17.77 -10.26 -14.43
CA SER A 210 -18.05 -11.63 -14.89
C SER A 210 -18.95 -12.51 -14.02
N ARG A 211 -19.54 -12.02 -12.92
CA ARG A 211 -20.37 -12.84 -12.00
C ARG A 211 -21.81 -12.37 -11.78
N ARG A 212 -22.26 -11.33 -12.47
CA ARG A 212 -23.56 -10.69 -12.19
C ARG A 212 -24.62 -11.19 -13.16
N THR A 213 -25.30 -12.29 -12.81
CA THR A 213 -26.45 -12.84 -13.57
C THR A 213 -27.80 -12.44 -13.00
N ALA A 214 -27.84 -11.64 -11.93
CA ALA A 214 -29.07 -11.14 -11.32
C ALA A 214 -29.50 -9.80 -11.92
N TRP A 215 -30.14 -9.82 -13.10
CA TRP A 215 -30.52 -8.61 -13.85
C TRP A 215 -31.93 -8.12 -13.51
N GLY A 216 -32.60 -8.78 -12.57
CA GLY A 216 -34.02 -8.57 -12.32
C GLY A 216 -34.87 -9.06 -13.50
N SER A 217 -35.89 -8.29 -13.89
CA SER A 217 -36.69 -8.58 -15.08
C SER A 217 -35.86 -8.36 -16.34
N TRP A 218 -35.33 -9.45 -16.89
CA TRP A 218 -34.52 -9.46 -18.12
C TRP A 218 -35.25 -8.76 -19.28
N LEU A 219 -34.57 -7.80 -19.91
CA LEU A 219 -35.09 -6.97 -21.03
C LEU A 219 -36.46 -6.34 -20.75
N SER A 220 -36.73 -5.99 -19.50
CA SER A 220 -38.00 -5.39 -19.10
C SER A 220 -37.79 -4.28 -18.08
N ALA A 221 -38.53 -3.19 -18.26
CA ALA A 221 -38.58 -2.09 -17.31
C ALA A 221 -39.36 -2.44 -16.02
N ALA A 222 -39.97 -3.63 -15.95
CA ALA A 222 -40.79 -4.03 -14.80
C ALA A 222 -40.00 -4.06 -13.48
N ALA A 223 -38.76 -4.55 -13.51
CA ALA A 223 -37.87 -4.56 -12.33
C ALA A 223 -36.41 -4.86 -12.72
N PRO A 224 -35.72 -4.03 -13.53
CA PRO A 224 -34.32 -4.25 -13.84
C PRO A 224 -33.43 -3.95 -12.62
N TYR A 225 -32.36 -4.71 -12.44
CA TYR A 225 -31.33 -4.41 -11.44
C TYR A 225 -30.14 -3.69 -12.06
N VAL A 226 -29.80 -2.52 -11.52
CA VAL A 226 -28.61 -1.76 -11.88
C VAL A 226 -27.53 -2.09 -10.85
N ILE A 227 -26.42 -2.68 -11.30
CA ILE A 227 -25.34 -3.09 -10.39
C ILE A 227 -24.02 -2.51 -10.88
N ALA A 228 -23.52 -1.47 -10.21
CA ALA A 228 -22.23 -0.84 -10.53
C ALA A 228 -21.06 -1.68 -9.96
N PRO A 229 -20.05 -2.06 -10.75
CA PRO A 229 -18.89 -2.85 -10.28
C PRO A 229 -17.81 -1.93 -9.70
N VAL A 230 -18.24 -1.01 -8.84
CA VAL A 230 -17.40 0.06 -8.33
C VAL A 230 -17.46 0.11 -6.82
N GLU A 231 -16.31 0.43 -6.23
CA GLU A 231 -16.23 1.02 -4.90
C GLU A 231 -15.95 2.52 -5.06
N VAL A 232 -16.13 3.26 -3.97
CA VAL A 232 -15.89 4.71 -3.95
C VAL A 232 -14.87 5.05 -2.89
N ILE A 233 -14.00 6.00 -3.23
CA ILE A 233 -13.04 6.58 -2.30
C ILE A 233 -13.50 8.00 -2.04
N VAL A 234 -14.09 8.22 -0.87
CA VAL A 234 -14.53 9.53 -0.41
C VAL A 234 -13.31 10.28 0.09
N VAL A 235 -13.04 11.46 -0.48
CA VAL A 235 -11.93 12.32 -0.10
C VAL A 235 -12.44 13.41 0.84
N LEU A 236 -11.95 13.36 2.07
CA LEU A 236 -12.31 14.22 3.18
C LEU A 236 -11.07 14.97 3.69
N TYR A 237 -11.27 16.03 4.47
CA TYR A 237 -10.20 16.78 5.15
C TYR A 237 -10.71 17.40 6.46
N LYS A 238 -9.81 17.72 7.40
CA LYS A 238 -10.19 18.25 8.74
C LYS A 238 -10.63 19.72 8.68
N LYS A 239 -9.67 20.65 8.59
CA LYS A 239 -9.93 22.10 8.59
C LYS A 239 -9.56 22.73 7.26
N GLU A 240 -8.36 22.47 6.77
CA GLU A 240 -7.78 23.11 5.59
C GLU A 240 -7.50 22.10 4.47
N TRP A 241 -7.96 22.40 3.26
CA TRP A 241 -7.67 21.55 2.09
C TRP A 241 -6.22 21.70 1.63
N LYS A 242 -5.69 22.93 1.72
CA LYS A 242 -4.32 23.24 1.30
C LYS A 242 -3.37 22.69 2.35
N LYS A 243 -2.58 21.68 1.98
CA LYS A 243 -1.54 21.13 2.83
C LYS A 243 -0.38 22.13 2.97
N THR A 244 -0.06 22.50 4.20
CA THR A 244 0.99 23.46 4.57
C THR A 244 2.10 22.81 5.40
N SER A 245 1.81 21.69 6.05
CA SER A 245 2.73 20.86 6.83
C SER A 245 3.50 19.83 5.99
N GLY A 246 4.41 19.10 6.62
CA GLY A 246 5.21 18.03 6.00
C GLY A 246 6.45 18.55 5.26
N SER A 247 7.09 17.66 4.49
CA SER A 247 8.34 17.98 3.77
C SER A 247 8.15 18.92 2.57
N ARG A 248 6.90 19.06 2.10
CA ARG A 248 6.53 19.75 0.84
C ARG A 248 7.21 19.20 -0.41
N ARG A 249 7.79 18.00 -0.33
CA ARG A 249 8.37 17.28 -1.47
C ARG A 249 7.35 16.32 -2.06
N SER A 250 7.03 16.51 -3.33
CA SER A 250 6.15 15.62 -4.10
C SER A 250 6.96 14.68 -4.99
N ASP A 251 6.51 13.44 -5.12
CA ASP A 251 7.08 12.39 -5.98
C ASP A 251 6.10 11.91 -7.07
N ILE A 252 4.94 12.58 -7.21
CA ILE A 252 3.98 12.31 -8.26
C ILE A 252 4.48 12.85 -9.61
N THR A 253 4.43 12.01 -10.64
CA THR A 253 4.80 12.41 -12.00
C THR A 253 3.64 13.12 -12.70
N LYS A 254 3.93 13.88 -13.76
CA LYS A 254 2.90 14.53 -14.58
C LYS A 254 1.85 13.55 -15.10
N LYS A 255 2.27 12.37 -15.57
CA LYS A 255 1.37 11.34 -16.09
C LYS A 255 0.44 10.82 -14.99
N GLU A 256 1.01 10.43 -13.85
CA GLU A 256 0.24 9.97 -12.70
C GLU A 256 -0.76 11.05 -12.24
N PHE A 257 -0.32 12.30 -12.13
CA PHE A 257 -1.17 13.41 -11.72
C PHE A 257 -2.37 13.58 -12.65
N MET A 258 -2.14 13.66 -13.97
CA MET A 258 -3.22 13.81 -14.96
C MET A 258 -4.17 12.61 -14.96
N GLU A 259 -3.64 11.39 -14.84
CA GLU A 259 -4.46 10.17 -14.83
C GLU A 259 -5.30 10.06 -13.56
N TRP A 260 -4.74 10.37 -12.39
CA TRP A 260 -5.39 10.06 -11.11
C TRP A 260 -6.28 11.20 -10.61
N THR A 261 -6.05 12.43 -11.05
CA THR A 261 -7.00 13.53 -10.80
C THR A 261 -8.25 13.43 -11.66
N ASN A 262 -8.22 12.63 -12.73
CA ASN A 262 -9.43 12.12 -13.35
C ASN A 262 -10.02 11.05 -12.41
N GLY A 263 -11.00 11.43 -11.59
CA GLY A 263 -11.55 10.66 -10.46
C GLY A 263 -12.28 9.35 -10.82
N VAL A 264 -11.94 8.71 -11.93
CA VAL A 264 -12.40 7.37 -12.33
C VAL A 264 -11.17 6.49 -12.52
N TRP A 265 -10.92 5.62 -11.56
CA TRP A 265 -9.76 4.73 -11.55
C TRP A 265 -10.15 3.33 -11.99
N ASN A 266 -9.43 2.80 -12.98
CA ASN A 266 -9.71 1.49 -13.56
C ASN A 266 -8.52 0.56 -13.33
N PHE A 267 -8.64 -0.33 -12.34
CA PHE A 267 -7.68 -1.40 -12.09
C PHE A 267 -8.33 -2.53 -11.29
N MET A 268 -7.82 -3.75 -11.46
CA MET A 268 -8.38 -4.96 -10.85
C MET A 268 -8.25 -4.95 -9.32
N GLY A 269 -9.25 -5.51 -8.64
CA GLY A 269 -9.17 -5.84 -7.21
C GLY A 269 -8.13 -6.91 -6.88
N GLU A 270 -7.84 -7.08 -5.59
CA GLU A 270 -6.88 -8.08 -5.12
C GLU A 270 -7.48 -9.48 -4.99
N SER A 271 -6.61 -10.48 -5.15
CA SER A 271 -7.02 -11.87 -5.02
C SER A 271 -7.08 -12.28 -3.55
N LYS A 272 -8.30 -12.49 -3.04
CA LYS A 272 -8.58 -13.00 -1.67
C LYS A 272 -7.73 -14.22 -1.32
N LYS A 273 -7.64 -15.20 -2.24
CA LYS A 273 -6.88 -16.45 -2.07
C LYS A 273 -5.37 -16.20 -2.02
N ARG A 274 -4.86 -15.29 -2.85
CA ARG A 274 -3.42 -14.98 -2.91
C ARG A 274 -2.95 -14.27 -1.65
N VAL A 275 -3.74 -13.31 -1.18
CA VAL A 275 -3.40 -12.50 0.00
C VAL A 275 -3.70 -13.25 1.30
N GLY A 276 -4.72 -14.12 1.31
CA GLY A 276 -5.19 -14.78 2.54
C GLY A 276 -6.02 -13.85 3.42
N HIS A 277 -6.70 -12.87 2.82
CA HIS A 277 -7.61 -11.93 3.46
C HIS A 277 -8.96 -11.97 2.74
N PRO A 278 -10.10 -11.84 3.45
CA PRO A 278 -11.41 -11.96 2.82
C PRO A 278 -11.80 -10.76 1.94
N ALA A 279 -11.22 -9.58 2.18
CA ALA A 279 -11.47 -8.36 1.40
C ALA A 279 -10.24 -7.44 1.33
N PRO A 280 -9.14 -7.84 0.67
CA PRO A 280 -7.99 -6.97 0.48
C PRO A 280 -8.25 -5.99 -0.67
N PHE A 281 -7.92 -4.72 -0.49
CA PHE A 281 -7.76 -3.80 -1.62
C PHE A 281 -6.33 -3.86 -2.18
N PRO A 282 -6.14 -3.63 -3.50
CA PRO A 282 -4.83 -3.61 -4.14
C PRO A 282 -3.97 -2.47 -3.65
N VAL A 283 -2.66 -2.72 -3.53
CA VAL A 283 -1.64 -1.72 -3.10
C VAL A 283 -1.63 -0.48 -4.00
N GLU A 284 -2.09 -0.60 -5.25
CA GLU A 284 -2.23 0.54 -6.16
C GLU A 284 -3.20 1.61 -5.64
N LEU A 285 -4.29 1.22 -4.97
CA LEU A 285 -5.28 2.15 -4.43
C LEU A 285 -4.67 3.10 -3.37
N PRO A 286 -4.07 2.60 -2.27
CA PRO A 286 -3.44 3.48 -1.30
C PRO A 286 -2.22 4.18 -1.89
N ARG A 287 -1.48 3.59 -2.84
CA ARG A 287 -0.35 4.25 -3.50
C ARG A 287 -0.79 5.53 -4.22
N ARG A 288 -1.90 5.47 -4.96
CA ARG A 288 -2.49 6.66 -5.62
C ARG A 288 -2.92 7.70 -4.60
N CYS A 289 -3.62 7.29 -3.54
CA CYS A 289 -4.07 8.18 -2.47
C CYS A 289 -2.88 8.88 -1.79
N ILE A 290 -1.87 8.12 -1.38
CA ILE A 290 -0.67 8.62 -0.70
C ILE A 290 0.06 9.65 -1.56
N LYS A 291 0.33 9.34 -2.83
CA LYS A 291 1.06 10.25 -3.72
C LYS A 291 0.28 11.51 -4.09
N LEU A 292 -1.06 11.45 -4.16
CA LEU A 292 -1.90 12.61 -4.43
C LEU A 292 -2.05 13.52 -3.21
N PHE A 293 -2.20 12.93 -2.03
CA PHE A 293 -2.73 13.63 -0.87
C PHE A 293 -1.73 13.81 0.28
N SER A 294 -0.49 13.31 0.15
CA SER A 294 0.60 13.51 1.12
C SER A 294 1.92 13.85 0.45
N PHE A 295 2.83 14.46 1.19
CA PHE A 295 4.23 14.65 0.82
C PHE A 295 5.09 13.44 1.23
N VAL A 296 6.28 13.32 0.64
CA VAL A 296 7.26 12.30 1.04
C VAL A 296 7.62 12.49 2.52
N GLY A 297 7.68 11.40 3.29
CA GLY A 297 7.95 11.41 4.73
C GLY A 297 6.75 11.75 5.63
N ASP A 298 5.59 12.05 5.08
CA ASP A 298 4.37 12.24 5.87
C ASP A 298 3.92 10.93 6.53
N THR A 299 3.19 11.05 7.66
CA THR A 299 2.70 9.92 8.43
C THR A 299 1.29 9.51 7.99
N ILE A 300 1.15 8.27 7.54
CA ILE A 300 -0.08 7.69 7.00
C ILE A 300 -0.68 6.72 8.00
N LEU A 301 -1.99 6.79 8.25
CA LEU A 301 -2.70 5.87 9.12
C LEU A 301 -3.66 4.96 8.33
N ASP A 302 -3.66 3.69 8.68
CA ASP A 302 -4.73 2.74 8.37
C ASP A 302 -5.34 2.18 9.67
N PRO A 303 -6.51 2.68 10.12
CA PRO A 303 -7.18 2.20 11.34
C PRO A 303 -7.73 0.77 11.24
N PHE A 304 -7.78 0.19 10.04
CA PHE A 304 -8.28 -1.16 9.76
C PHE A 304 -7.30 -1.88 8.83
N LEU A 305 -6.09 -2.10 9.33
CA LEU A 305 -4.92 -2.50 8.55
C LEU A 305 -5.14 -3.74 7.68
N GLY A 306 -5.85 -4.74 8.20
CA GLY A 306 -6.12 -6.02 7.55
C GLY A 306 -4.85 -6.65 6.97
N SER A 307 -4.79 -6.78 5.66
CA SER A 307 -3.66 -7.39 4.97
C SER A 307 -2.41 -6.51 4.79
N GLY A 308 -2.42 -5.26 5.23
CA GLY A 308 -1.25 -4.37 5.19
C GLY A 308 -0.95 -3.68 3.87
N SER A 309 -1.94 -3.58 2.96
CA SER A 309 -1.75 -2.95 1.64
C SER A 309 -1.35 -1.46 1.76
N THR A 310 -1.90 -0.72 2.73
CA THR A 310 -1.55 0.69 2.96
C THR A 310 -0.09 0.85 3.40
N LEU A 311 0.38 0.01 4.33
CA LEU A 311 1.78 0.05 4.80
C LEU A 311 2.78 -0.32 3.71
N LEU A 312 2.43 -1.28 2.83
CA LEU A 312 3.24 -1.58 1.64
C LEU A 312 3.35 -0.37 0.70
N ALA A 313 2.25 0.36 0.49
CA ALA A 313 2.28 1.57 -0.31
C ALA A 313 3.11 2.68 0.35
N CYS A 314 3.08 2.80 1.68
CA CYS A 314 3.95 3.74 2.42
C CYS A 314 5.43 3.45 2.16
N LEU A 315 5.85 2.18 2.27
CA LEU A 315 7.23 1.77 1.96
C LEU A 315 7.64 2.08 0.52
N GLN A 316 6.76 1.82 -0.45
CA GLN A 316 7.02 2.05 -1.87
C GLN A 316 7.16 3.53 -2.23
N THR A 317 6.57 4.41 -1.42
CA THR A 317 6.49 5.85 -1.69
C THR A 317 7.31 6.68 -0.70
N GLY A 318 8.00 6.04 0.25
CA GLY A 318 8.81 6.75 1.24
C GLY A 318 7.99 7.60 2.21
N ARG A 319 6.81 7.10 2.63
CA ARG A 319 6.02 7.67 3.73
C ARG A 319 6.16 6.80 4.97
N GLU A 320 5.92 7.41 6.12
CA GLU A 320 5.76 6.68 7.38
C GLU A 320 4.36 6.07 7.43
N GLY A 321 4.22 4.88 8.00
CA GLY A 321 2.94 4.17 8.04
C GLY A 321 2.62 3.60 9.41
N ILE A 322 1.43 3.91 9.94
CA ILE A 322 0.88 3.32 11.16
C ILE A 322 -0.35 2.51 10.76
N GLY A 323 -0.40 1.25 11.18
CA GLY A 323 -1.52 0.36 10.95
C GLY A 323 -2.06 -0.20 12.25
N VAL A 324 -3.37 -0.16 12.43
CA VAL A 324 -4.06 -0.75 13.59
C VAL A 324 -4.94 -1.90 13.11
N ASP A 325 -4.87 -3.05 13.79
CA ASP A 325 -5.84 -4.12 13.61
C ASP A 325 -6.11 -4.84 14.94
N ILE A 326 -7.37 -5.20 15.17
CA ILE A 326 -7.77 -5.94 16.36
C ILE A 326 -7.45 -7.44 16.23
N ASP A 327 -7.46 -8.00 15.01
CA ASP A 327 -7.14 -9.40 14.77
C ASP A 327 -5.62 -9.59 14.60
N LYS A 328 -5.01 -10.20 15.62
CA LYS A 328 -3.59 -10.55 15.63
C LYS A 328 -3.16 -11.36 14.39
N LYS A 329 -4.03 -12.17 13.79
CA LYS A 329 -3.73 -12.92 12.57
C LYS A 329 -3.56 -12.00 11.36
N TYR A 330 -4.30 -10.90 11.29
CA TYR A 330 -4.11 -9.89 10.26
C TYR A 330 -2.84 -9.08 10.50
N CYS A 331 -2.49 -8.76 11.75
CA CYS A 331 -1.18 -8.19 12.07
C CYS A 331 -0.02 -9.10 11.60
N GLU A 332 -0.09 -10.41 11.85
CA GLU A 332 0.91 -11.38 11.35
C GLU A 332 0.95 -11.44 9.81
N LEU A 333 -0.22 -11.41 9.15
CA LEU A 333 -0.31 -11.38 7.69
C LEU A 333 0.35 -10.12 7.11
N ALA A 334 0.01 -8.95 7.65
CA ALA A 334 0.58 -7.67 7.24
C ALA A 334 2.10 -7.65 7.43
N LYS A 335 2.59 -8.07 8.61
CA LYS A 335 4.03 -8.22 8.89
C LYS A 335 4.71 -9.13 7.87
N ARG A 336 4.17 -10.32 7.60
CA ARG A 336 4.73 -11.25 6.61
C ARG A 336 4.82 -10.60 5.24
N ARG A 337 3.76 -9.93 4.78
CA ARG A 337 3.73 -9.25 3.48
C ARG A 337 4.73 -8.11 3.41
N LEU A 338 4.87 -7.31 4.46
CA LEU A 338 5.89 -6.26 4.53
C LEU A 338 7.31 -6.83 4.38
N LEU A 339 7.61 -7.93 5.08
CA LEU A 339 8.93 -8.58 5.00
C LEU A 339 9.21 -9.20 3.62
N THR A 340 8.20 -9.75 2.93
CA THR A 340 8.38 -10.45 1.65
C THR A 340 8.20 -9.58 0.42
N GLU A 341 7.18 -8.71 0.40
CA GLU A 341 6.80 -7.86 -0.73
C GLU A 341 7.42 -6.45 -0.62
N GLY A 342 7.48 -5.91 0.60
CA GLY A 342 8.01 -4.57 0.88
C GLY A 342 9.53 -4.48 0.84
N GLN A 343 10.23 -5.62 0.71
CA GLN A 343 11.69 -5.70 0.58
C GLN A 343 12.44 -4.96 1.71
N ILE A 344 11.87 -4.87 2.92
CA ILE A 344 12.47 -4.16 4.08
C ILE A 344 13.89 -4.66 4.40
N ASN A 345 14.20 -5.91 4.05
CA ASN A 345 15.52 -6.52 4.25
C ASN A 345 16.45 -6.43 3.01
N GLN A 346 16.12 -5.64 1.99
CA GLN A 346 16.99 -5.42 0.83
C GLN A 346 17.69 -4.06 0.95
N LEU A 347 19.03 -4.08 0.87
CA LEU A 347 19.87 -2.88 0.83
C LEU A 347 19.44 -1.97 -0.34
N LYS A 348 19.02 -0.73 -0.04
CA LYS A 348 18.69 0.29 -1.06
C LYS A 348 19.97 0.97 -1.52
N PHE A 349 20.25 0.97 -2.83
CA PHE A 349 21.22 1.85 -3.46
C PHE A 349 20.45 3.04 -4.06
N ASP A 350 20.59 4.24 -3.48
CA ASP A 350 19.95 5.45 -3.98
C ASP A 350 20.86 6.19 -4.97
N VAL A 351 20.30 6.59 -6.12
CA VAL A 351 20.96 7.46 -7.12
C VAL A 351 20.17 8.76 -7.22
N THR A 352 20.76 9.88 -6.82
CA THR A 352 20.15 11.22 -6.90
C THR A 352 20.70 12.05 -8.06
N VAL A 353 19.79 12.71 -8.81
CA VAL A 353 20.10 13.68 -9.86
C VAL A 353 20.26 15.07 -9.23
N GLY A 354 21.47 15.65 -9.29
CA GLY A 354 21.76 16.99 -8.80
C GLY A 354 21.27 18.07 -9.76
N SER A 355 20.52 19.04 -9.24
CA SER A 355 20.09 20.27 -9.92
C SER A 355 21.24 21.27 -10.07
N ARG A 356 21.33 21.86 -11.26
CA ARG A 356 21.74 23.27 -11.45
C ARG A 356 20.67 23.97 -12.26
#